data_AF-A0A937DQ87-F1
#
_entry.id   AF-A0A937DQ87-F1
#
_cell.length_a   1.000
_cell.length_b   1.000
_cell.length_c   1.000
_cell.angle_alpha   90.00
_cell.angle_beta   90.00
_cell.angle_gamma   90.00
#
_symmetry.space_group_name_H-M   'P 1'
#
loop_
_entity.id
_entity.type
_entity.pdbx_description
1 polymer ?
#
loop_
_entity_poly.entity_id
_entity_poly.type
_entity_poly.pdbx_seq_one_letter_code
_entity_poly.pdbx_strand_id
1 'polypeptide(L)'
;MLKTIYISILTLLICACGQTNSKSGKKENSEQTIKTIDKTPTSQVTENLTRLDSIEKENNESIIASEANINKAFVFLKDGDSTIHLTLNKWRDHRILGYAQPDIKSERLLLLSVFTNDVENNPFGCRLGAYYDTEGMGELTLKYNSTTGTFVKATAIDKANNSTTMYFEKKWIEFE
;
A
#
# COMPACT_ATOMS: atom_id res chain seq x y z
N MET A 1 -8.26 22.46 54.02
CA MET A 1 -8.12 21.37 55.01
C MET A 1 -8.43 20.04 54.32
N LEU A 2 -7.89 18.94 54.87
CA LEU A 2 -8.10 17.52 54.51
C LEU A 2 -7.92 17.07 53.05
N LYS A 3 -7.00 16.11 52.88
CA LYS A 3 -6.82 15.26 51.70
C LYS A 3 -7.91 14.18 51.67
N THR A 4 -8.17 13.62 50.49
CA THR A 4 -8.61 12.22 50.39
C THR A 4 -7.85 11.55 49.25
N ILE A 5 -7.17 10.46 49.59
CA ILE A 5 -6.39 9.62 48.69
C ILE A 5 -7.25 8.40 48.38
N TYR A 6 -7.40 8.02 47.12
CA TYR A 6 -7.94 6.72 46.74
C TYR A 6 -6.83 5.84 46.17
N ILE A 7 -6.58 4.73 46.85
CA ILE A 7 -5.69 3.65 46.44
C ILE A 7 -6.55 2.38 46.34
N SER A 8 -6.52 1.73 45.18
CA SER A 8 -6.94 0.35 44.96
C SER A 8 -6.22 -0.10 43.70
N ILE A 9 -5.03 -0.71 43.81
CA ILE A 9 -4.82 -2.13 44.13
C ILE A 9 -5.39 -3.04 43.03
N LEU A 10 -4.52 -3.27 42.03
CA LEU A 10 -4.06 -4.61 41.62
C LEU A 10 -5.10 -5.73 41.54
N THR A 11 -5.35 -6.19 40.31
CA THR A 11 -5.46 -7.63 40.02
C THR A 11 -4.62 -7.96 38.79
N LEU A 12 -3.49 -8.63 38.99
CA LEU A 12 -2.83 -9.40 37.94
C LEU A 12 -3.55 -10.74 37.81
N LEU A 13 -3.97 -11.12 36.61
CA LEU A 13 -4.32 -12.50 36.28
C LEU A 13 -3.42 -12.98 35.14
N ILE A 14 -2.50 -13.88 35.50
CA ILE A 14 -1.61 -14.59 34.58
C ILE A 14 -2.13 -16.03 34.50
N CYS A 15 -2.50 -16.50 33.30
CA CYS A 15 -2.60 -17.92 32.87
C CYS A 15 -3.22 -17.94 31.46
N ALA A 16 -2.83 -18.83 30.53
CA ALA A 16 -1.78 -19.84 30.54
C ALA A 16 -1.27 -20.12 29.11
N CYS A 17 -0.11 -20.75 28.98
CA CYS A 17 0.49 -21.13 27.70
C CYS A 17 -0.32 -22.23 26.99
N GLY A 18 -0.43 -22.12 25.66
CA GLY A 18 -0.98 -23.16 24.78
C GLY A 18 0.00 -23.53 23.66
N GLN A 19 1.09 -24.23 23.99
CA GLN A 19 1.94 -24.88 22.97
C GLN A 19 1.46 -26.32 22.75
N THR A 20 0.99 -26.62 21.54
CA THR A 20 0.75 -28.00 21.08
C THR A 20 1.83 -28.43 20.09
N ASN A 21 2.94 -28.95 20.60
CA ASN A 21 3.92 -29.66 19.79
C ASN A 21 3.45 -31.11 19.57
N SER A 22 2.95 -31.42 18.37
CA SER A 22 2.70 -32.80 17.93
C SER A 22 3.71 -33.17 16.85
N LYS A 23 4.83 -33.80 17.26
CA LYS A 23 5.72 -34.52 16.34
C LYS A 23 5.24 -35.96 16.23
N SER A 24 5.02 -36.42 15.00
CA SER A 24 4.99 -37.85 14.67
C SER A 24 6.02 -38.13 13.58
N GLY A 25 6.97 -39.02 13.86
CA GLY A 25 7.72 -39.74 12.83
C GLY A 25 6.97 -41.03 12.45
N LYS A 26 7.25 -41.71 11.35
CA LYS A 26 8.57 -42.00 10.75
C LYS A 26 8.36 -42.52 9.30
N LYS A 27 9.36 -42.33 8.42
CA LYS A 27 9.99 -43.29 7.45
C LYS A 27 9.12 -44.37 6.74
N GLU A 28 9.33 -44.87 5.52
CA GLU A 28 10.27 -44.72 4.36
C GLU A 28 9.72 -45.67 3.24
N ASN A 29 10.12 -45.74 1.97
CA ASN A 29 11.21 -45.16 1.16
C ASN A 29 10.84 -45.17 -0.36
N SER A 30 11.83 -44.94 -1.24
CA SER A 30 11.96 -45.43 -2.64
C SER A 30 11.46 -44.54 -3.79
N GLU A 31 12.42 -43.79 -4.35
CA GLU A 31 12.84 -43.70 -5.78
C GLU A 31 11.88 -44.29 -6.87
N GLN A 32 11.73 -43.68 -8.05
CA GLN A 32 12.82 -43.17 -8.89
C GLN A 32 12.42 -42.09 -9.92
N THR A 33 13.39 -41.22 -10.18
CA THR A 33 13.58 -40.23 -11.26
C THR A 33 12.79 -40.38 -12.59
N ILE A 34 12.14 -39.29 -13.02
CA ILE A 34 12.20 -38.83 -14.42
C ILE A 34 12.71 -37.38 -14.42
N LYS A 35 13.77 -37.12 -15.19
CA LYS A 35 14.30 -35.77 -15.42
C LYS A 35 13.58 -35.16 -16.63
N THR A 36 12.97 -34.00 -16.45
CA THR A 36 12.80 -33.04 -17.55
C THR A 36 13.46 -31.74 -17.14
N ILE A 37 14.42 -31.30 -17.94
CA ILE A 37 15.21 -30.09 -17.70
C ILE A 37 14.45 -28.92 -18.33
N ASP A 38 13.75 -28.13 -17.51
CA ASP A 38 13.33 -26.80 -17.91
C ASP A 38 14.32 -25.76 -17.38
N LYS A 39 14.87 -24.97 -18.30
CA LYS A 39 15.89 -23.96 -18.02
C LYS A 39 15.24 -22.75 -17.36
N THR A 40 15.36 -22.65 -16.04
CA THR A 40 14.75 -21.58 -15.25
C THR A 40 15.42 -20.22 -15.51
N PRO A 41 14.67 -19.13 -15.74
CA PRO A 41 15.20 -17.77 -15.79
C PRO A 41 15.37 -17.18 -14.36
N THR A 42 15.93 -17.95 -13.42
CA THR A 42 15.95 -17.59 -11.99
C THR A 42 16.72 -16.30 -11.70
N SER A 43 17.87 -16.10 -12.38
CA SER A 43 18.78 -15.00 -12.06
C SER A 43 18.13 -13.63 -12.24
N GLN A 44 17.42 -13.42 -13.36
CA GLN A 44 16.81 -12.13 -13.70
C GLN A 44 15.61 -11.81 -12.80
N VAL A 45 14.86 -12.83 -12.36
CA VAL A 45 13.72 -12.64 -11.45
C VAL A 45 14.19 -12.22 -10.05
N THR A 46 15.22 -12.89 -9.52
CA THR A 46 15.79 -12.53 -8.20
C THR A 46 16.48 -11.16 -8.21
N GLU A 47 17.20 -10.83 -9.28
CA GLU A 47 17.85 -9.52 -9.44
C GLU A 47 16.82 -8.38 -9.52
N ASN A 48 15.73 -8.58 -10.30
CA ASN A 48 14.67 -7.58 -10.43
C ASN A 48 13.92 -7.38 -9.11
N LEU A 49 13.56 -8.45 -8.39
CA LEU A 49 12.95 -8.35 -7.06
C LEU A 49 13.83 -7.56 -6.09
N THR A 50 15.13 -7.87 -6.03
CA THR A 50 16.11 -7.18 -5.17
C THR A 50 16.22 -5.68 -5.51
N ARG A 51 16.10 -5.33 -6.79
CA ARG A 51 16.06 -3.93 -7.26
C ARG A 51 14.79 -3.22 -6.80
N LEU A 52 13.62 -3.84 -6.93
CA LEU A 52 12.34 -3.25 -6.51
C LEU A 52 12.30 -3.02 -5.00
N ASP A 53 12.77 -3.99 -4.20
CA ASP A 53 12.91 -3.85 -2.75
C ASP A 53 13.81 -2.66 -2.37
N SER A 54 14.87 -2.42 -3.14
CA SER A 54 15.81 -1.30 -2.92
C SER A 54 15.16 0.05 -3.25
N ILE A 55 14.47 0.16 -4.41
CA ILE A 55 13.71 1.37 -4.79
C ILE A 55 12.63 1.68 -3.74
N GLU A 56 11.89 0.66 -3.30
CA GLU A 56 10.84 0.83 -2.30
C GLU A 56 11.41 1.27 -0.95
N LYS A 57 12.58 0.74 -0.55
CA LYS A 57 13.28 1.20 0.65
C LYS A 57 13.69 2.67 0.53
N GLU A 58 14.43 3.05 -0.52
CA GLU A 58 14.94 4.41 -0.72
C GLU A 58 13.81 5.45 -0.76
N ASN A 59 12.76 5.19 -1.53
CA ASN A 59 11.63 6.12 -1.66
C ASN A 59 10.84 6.23 -0.34
N ASN A 60 10.71 5.13 0.42
CA ASN A 60 10.07 5.17 1.74
C ASN A 60 10.93 5.93 2.77
N GLU A 61 12.27 5.81 2.72
CA GLU A 61 13.19 6.59 3.55
C GLU A 61 13.10 8.10 3.25
N SER A 62 12.99 8.50 1.96
CA SER A 62 12.75 9.90 1.56
C SER A 62 11.43 10.45 2.12
N ILE A 63 10.34 9.70 1.97
CA ILE A 63 9.01 10.04 2.50
C ILE A 63 9.03 10.22 4.03
N ILE A 64 9.76 9.36 4.75
CA ILE A 64 9.90 9.46 6.22
C ILE A 64 10.73 10.69 6.59
N ALA A 65 11.82 10.97 5.89
CA ALA A 65 12.68 12.14 6.12
C ALA A 65 11.96 13.47 5.82
N SER A 66 10.97 13.46 4.92
CA SER A 66 10.11 14.61 4.61
C SER A 66 9.07 14.92 5.71
N GLU A 67 8.91 14.05 6.71
CA GLU A 67 7.97 14.17 7.85
C GLU A 67 6.54 14.60 7.44
N ALA A 68 6.20 15.88 7.66
CA ALA A 68 4.90 16.47 7.35
C ALA A 68 4.89 17.28 6.04
N ASN A 69 6.05 17.49 5.39
CA ASN A 69 6.17 18.21 4.13
C ASN A 69 5.97 17.27 2.91
N ILE A 70 4.99 16.38 3.02
CA ILE A 70 4.54 15.51 1.93
C ILE A 70 3.47 16.20 1.09
N ASN A 71 3.42 15.88 -0.20
CA ASN A 71 2.31 16.30 -1.06
C ASN A 71 1.14 15.33 -0.87
N LYS A 72 -0.09 15.84 -0.99
CA LYS A 72 -1.32 15.07 -0.79
C LYS A 72 -2.29 15.33 -1.91
N ALA A 73 -3.20 14.38 -2.12
CA ALA A 73 -4.33 14.59 -2.99
C ALA A 73 -5.47 15.29 -2.23
N PHE A 74 -6.31 16.03 -2.95
CA PHE A 74 -7.40 16.84 -2.43
C PHE A 74 -8.74 16.39 -3.02
N VAL A 75 -9.81 16.54 -2.23
CA VAL A 75 -11.19 16.32 -2.66
C VAL A 75 -12.06 17.48 -2.16
N PHE A 76 -12.62 18.26 -3.08
CA PHE A 76 -13.40 19.48 -2.81
C PHE A 76 -14.88 19.15 -2.53
N LEU A 77 -15.12 18.42 -1.43
CA LEU A 77 -16.45 17.93 -1.07
C LEU A 77 -17.43 19.06 -0.74
N LYS A 78 -16.96 20.21 -0.24
CA LYS A 78 -17.83 21.39 -0.01
C LYS A 78 -18.45 21.94 -1.30
N ASP A 79 -17.72 21.83 -2.42
CA ASP A 79 -18.16 22.29 -3.74
C ASP A 79 -18.94 21.21 -4.51
N GLY A 80 -19.12 20.03 -3.90
CA GLY A 80 -19.78 18.87 -4.50
C GLY A 80 -18.88 18.07 -5.46
N ASP A 81 -17.60 18.40 -5.60
CA ASP A 81 -16.68 17.62 -6.40
C ASP A 81 -16.10 16.44 -5.60
N SER A 82 -16.36 15.24 -6.11
CA SER A 82 -15.79 13.99 -5.58
C SER A 82 -14.51 13.57 -6.28
N THR A 83 -14.00 14.34 -7.24
CA THR A 83 -12.71 14.03 -7.91
C THR A 83 -11.56 14.10 -6.90
N ILE A 84 -10.68 13.10 -6.97
CA ILE A 84 -9.41 13.12 -6.25
C ILE A 84 -8.39 13.78 -7.16
N HIS A 85 -7.94 14.97 -6.77
CA HIS A 85 -6.96 15.78 -7.50
C HIS A 85 -5.60 15.73 -6.79
N LEU A 86 -4.53 15.51 -7.54
CA LEU A 86 -3.15 15.67 -7.09
C LEU A 86 -2.43 16.46 -8.17
N THR A 87 -1.85 17.60 -7.81
CA THR A 87 -0.94 18.36 -8.68
C THR A 87 0.47 18.24 -8.10
N LEU A 88 1.48 18.02 -8.95
CA LEU A 88 2.88 17.94 -8.50
C LEU A 88 3.34 19.22 -7.81
N ASN A 89 3.68 19.10 -6.52
CA ASN A 89 4.51 20.08 -5.84
C ASN A 89 5.94 19.55 -5.76
N LYS A 90 6.82 20.00 -6.66
CA LYS A 90 8.24 19.57 -6.75
C LYS A 90 9.10 19.81 -5.49
N TRP A 91 8.56 20.46 -4.47
CA TRP A 91 9.22 20.73 -3.18
C TRP A 91 8.71 19.82 -2.05
N ARG A 92 7.87 18.83 -2.38
CA ARG A 92 7.24 17.90 -1.44
C ARG A 92 7.23 16.49 -2.01
N ASP A 93 7.67 15.53 -1.24
CA ASP A 93 7.63 14.13 -1.65
C ASP A 93 6.19 13.60 -1.63
N HIS A 94 5.83 12.77 -2.62
CA HIS A 94 4.64 11.93 -2.54
C HIS A 94 4.87 10.57 -3.18
N ARG A 95 4.24 9.56 -2.57
CA ARG A 95 4.21 8.17 -3.05
C ARG A 95 2.92 7.52 -2.58
N ILE A 96 1.83 7.80 -3.30
CA ILE A 96 0.46 7.43 -2.94
C ILE A 96 0.08 6.15 -3.70
N LEU A 97 -0.12 5.06 -2.96
CA LEU A 97 -0.58 3.78 -3.50
C LEU A 97 -2.10 3.61 -3.34
N GLY A 98 -2.75 3.21 -4.42
CA GLY A 98 -4.13 2.72 -4.45
C GLY A 98 -4.15 1.19 -4.41
N TYR A 99 -4.87 0.63 -3.45
CA TYR A 99 -4.91 -0.79 -3.13
C TYR A 99 -6.25 -1.42 -3.50
N ALA A 100 -6.29 -2.73 -3.81
CA ALA A 100 -7.52 -3.45 -4.14
C ALA A 100 -8.44 -3.70 -2.94
N GLN A 101 -7.89 -3.67 -1.72
CA GLN A 101 -8.60 -3.79 -0.45
C GLN A 101 -8.11 -2.68 0.51
N PRO A 102 -8.82 -2.37 1.62
CA PRO A 102 -8.33 -1.46 2.65
C PRO A 102 -7.22 -2.13 3.51
N ASP A 103 -6.16 -2.58 2.84
CA ASP A 103 -4.96 -3.20 3.39
C ASP A 103 -3.77 -2.90 2.47
N ILE A 104 -2.70 -2.35 3.04
CA ILE A 104 -1.45 -2.02 2.34
C ILE A 104 -0.71 -3.26 1.79
N LYS A 105 -1.09 -4.46 2.22
CA LYS A 105 -0.56 -5.75 1.72
C LYS A 105 -1.35 -6.32 0.55
N SER A 106 -2.47 -5.71 0.17
CA SER A 106 -3.27 -6.15 -0.97
C SER A 106 -2.69 -5.70 -2.31
N GLU A 107 -3.26 -6.18 -3.43
CA GLU A 107 -2.83 -5.83 -4.79
C GLU A 107 -2.74 -4.31 -4.96
N ARG A 108 -1.57 -3.83 -5.43
CA ARG A 108 -1.36 -2.43 -5.81
C ARG A 108 -2.00 -2.20 -7.17
N LEU A 109 -3.06 -1.40 -7.19
CA LEU A 109 -3.81 -1.09 -8.40
C LEU A 109 -3.26 0.14 -9.11
N LEU A 110 -2.81 1.16 -8.37
CA LEU A 110 -2.37 2.45 -8.92
C LEU A 110 -1.28 3.06 -8.05
N LEU A 111 -0.36 3.81 -8.66
CA LEU A 111 0.69 4.57 -7.98
C LEU A 111 0.73 6.01 -8.49
N LEU A 112 0.63 6.99 -7.60
CA LEU A 112 0.98 8.38 -7.87
C LEU A 112 2.30 8.70 -7.15
N SER A 113 3.36 9.05 -7.87
CA SER A 113 4.68 9.29 -7.26
C SER A 113 5.46 10.40 -7.95
N VAL A 114 6.14 11.25 -7.17
CA VAL A 114 7.07 12.25 -7.71
C VAL A 114 8.35 11.59 -8.27
N PHE A 115 8.66 10.36 -7.84
CA PHE A 115 9.89 9.68 -8.19
C PHE A 115 9.78 8.96 -9.54
N THR A 116 10.65 9.29 -10.50
CA THR A 116 10.68 8.64 -11.82
C THR A 116 10.88 7.12 -11.74
N ASN A 117 11.63 6.64 -10.74
CA ASN A 117 11.86 5.21 -10.48
C ASN A 117 10.61 4.44 -10.01
N ASP A 118 9.51 5.11 -9.64
CA ASP A 118 8.21 4.53 -9.33
C ASP A 118 7.26 4.53 -10.54
N VAL A 119 7.46 5.46 -11.49
CA VAL A 119 6.51 5.77 -12.57
C VAL A 119 6.95 5.18 -13.90
N GLU A 120 8.23 5.35 -14.26
CA GLU A 120 8.73 5.01 -15.59
C GLU A 120 8.68 3.49 -15.84
N ASN A 121 7.92 3.09 -16.88
CA ASN A 121 7.63 1.69 -17.22
C ASN A 121 6.80 0.90 -16.17
N ASN A 122 6.16 1.57 -15.21
CA ASN A 122 5.31 0.93 -14.17
C ASN A 122 6.00 -0.28 -13.49
N PRO A 123 7.15 -0.07 -12.81
CA PRO A 123 8.01 -1.15 -12.34
C PRO A 123 7.37 -2.00 -11.23
N PHE A 124 6.35 -1.48 -10.54
CA PHE A 124 5.57 -2.19 -9.54
C PHE A 124 4.36 -2.94 -10.12
N GLY A 125 4.15 -2.92 -11.44
CA GLY A 125 3.09 -3.68 -12.11
C GLY A 125 1.67 -3.25 -11.73
N CYS A 126 1.46 -1.99 -11.33
CA CYS A 126 0.15 -1.48 -10.90
C CYS A 126 -0.85 -1.60 -12.06
N ARG A 127 -1.95 -2.35 -11.88
CA ARG A 127 -2.86 -2.74 -12.97
C ARG A 127 -3.50 -1.55 -13.72
N LEU A 128 -3.70 -0.43 -13.04
CA LEU A 128 -4.26 0.81 -13.58
C LEU A 128 -3.18 1.85 -13.91
N GLY A 129 -1.90 1.50 -13.80
CA GLY A 129 -0.76 2.35 -14.13
C GLY A 129 -0.06 3.00 -12.92
N ALA A 130 1.06 3.65 -13.24
CA ALA A 130 1.81 4.52 -12.34
C ALA A 130 1.97 5.88 -13.04
N TYR A 131 1.79 6.97 -12.30
CA TYR A 131 1.72 8.34 -12.82
C TYR A 131 2.42 9.31 -11.87
N TYR A 132 2.82 10.47 -12.39
CA TYR A 132 3.39 11.52 -11.54
C TYR A 132 2.33 12.25 -10.70
N ASP A 133 1.15 12.47 -11.29
CA ASP A 133 0.02 13.18 -10.69
C ASP A 133 -1.32 12.81 -11.35
N THR A 134 -2.42 13.51 -11.02
CA THR A 134 -3.73 13.22 -11.62
C THR A 134 -3.94 13.82 -12.99
N GLU A 135 -3.16 14.83 -13.38
CA GLU A 135 -3.25 15.44 -14.72
C GLU A 135 -2.63 14.50 -15.77
N GLY A 136 -1.52 13.85 -15.44
CA GLY A 136 -0.83 12.86 -16.27
C GLY A 136 -1.57 11.54 -16.48
N MET A 137 -2.71 11.31 -15.82
CA MET A 137 -3.52 10.09 -16.02
C MET A 137 -4.29 10.08 -17.34
N GLY A 138 -4.66 11.25 -17.88
CA GLY A 138 -5.31 11.44 -19.18
C GLY A 138 -6.71 10.82 -19.35
N GLU A 139 -6.78 9.50 -19.34
CA GLU A 139 -8.00 8.70 -19.59
C GLU A 139 -8.57 8.03 -18.33
N LEU A 140 -7.96 8.23 -17.17
CA LEU A 140 -8.37 7.65 -15.89
C LEU A 140 -8.76 8.76 -14.90
N THR A 141 -10.01 8.74 -14.42
CA THR A 141 -10.50 9.67 -13.40
C THR A 141 -10.67 8.96 -12.06
N LEU A 142 -10.19 9.55 -10.97
CA LEU A 142 -10.37 9.05 -9.61
C LEU A 142 -11.51 9.79 -8.91
N LYS A 143 -12.50 9.06 -8.39
CA LYS A 143 -13.63 9.60 -7.61
C LYS A 143 -13.64 9.04 -6.19
N TYR A 144 -13.69 9.91 -5.19
CA TYR A 144 -13.99 9.59 -3.81
C TYR A 144 -15.39 8.96 -3.69
N ASN A 145 -15.53 7.95 -2.83
CA ASN A 145 -16.83 7.39 -2.46
C ASN A 145 -17.13 7.53 -0.95
N SER A 146 -16.19 7.13 -0.09
CA SER A 146 -16.39 7.10 1.36
C SER A 146 -15.07 6.95 2.12
N THR A 147 -15.04 7.36 3.38
CA THR A 147 -13.95 7.00 4.31
C THR A 147 -14.36 5.79 5.16
N THR A 148 -13.44 4.84 5.40
CA THR A 148 -13.68 3.66 6.23
C THR A 148 -12.42 3.35 7.03
N GLY A 149 -12.46 3.60 8.35
CA GLY A 149 -11.29 3.49 9.21
C GLY A 149 -10.14 4.40 8.77
N THR A 150 -8.97 3.81 8.54
CA THR A 150 -7.76 4.48 8.06
C THR A 150 -7.66 4.58 6.54
N PHE A 151 -8.68 4.15 5.79
CA PHE A 151 -8.69 4.16 4.32
C PHE A 151 -9.78 5.03 3.73
N VAL A 152 -9.52 5.57 2.55
CA VAL A 152 -10.47 6.23 1.67
C VAL A 152 -10.81 5.28 0.53
N LYS A 153 -12.09 4.93 0.39
CA LYS A 153 -12.61 4.19 -0.76
C LYS A 153 -12.80 5.14 -1.93
N ALA A 154 -12.26 4.76 -3.07
CA ALA A 154 -12.36 5.48 -4.33
C ALA A 154 -12.76 4.54 -5.48
N THR A 155 -13.20 5.13 -6.59
CA THR A 155 -13.47 4.46 -7.86
C THR A 155 -12.60 5.11 -8.92
N ALA A 156 -11.77 4.32 -9.59
CA ALA A 156 -11.15 4.72 -10.85
C ALA A 156 -12.10 4.40 -12.00
N ILE A 157 -12.30 5.37 -12.88
CA ILE A 157 -13.18 5.30 -14.05
C ILE A 157 -12.32 5.54 -15.29
N ASP A 158 -12.26 4.57 -16.18
CA ASP A 158 -11.51 4.69 -17.45
C ASP A 158 -12.35 5.38 -18.56
N LYS A 159 -11.71 5.68 -19.70
CA LYS A 159 -12.40 6.27 -20.87
C LYS A 159 -13.54 5.44 -21.46
N ALA A 160 -13.67 4.16 -21.09
CA ALA A 160 -14.75 3.28 -21.49
C ALA A 160 -15.85 3.15 -20.40
N ASN A 161 -15.77 3.97 -19.34
CA ASN A 161 -16.60 3.95 -18.14
C ASN A 161 -16.51 2.66 -17.31
N ASN A 162 -15.47 1.84 -17.49
CA ASN A 162 -15.23 0.73 -16.57
C ASN A 162 -14.81 1.29 -15.21
N SER A 163 -15.46 0.80 -14.15
CA SER A 163 -15.23 1.26 -12.78
C SER A 163 -14.46 0.22 -11.97
N THR A 164 -13.27 0.59 -11.47
CA THR A 164 -12.49 -0.21 -10.53
C THR A 164 -12.51 0.43 -9.14
N THR A 165 -13.06 -0.27 -8.15
CA THR A 165 -12.94 0.16 -6.74
C THR A 165 -11.51 -0.01 -6.25
N MET A 166 -11.02 0.96 -5.49
CA MET A 166 -9.72 0.93 -4.82
C MET A 166 -9.77 1.65 -3.48
N TYR A 167 -8.68 1.56 -2.73
CA TYR A 167 -8.53 2.13 -1.39
C TYR A 167 -7.19 2.85 -1.26
N PHE A 168 -7.19 4.09 -0.79
CA PHE A 168 -5.99 4.85 -0.45
C PHE A 168 -5.86 4.95 1.07
N GLU A 169 -4.64 4.94 1.63
CA GLU A 169 -4.48 5.31 3.04
C GLU A 169 -4.91 6.77 3.24
N LYS A 170 -5.77 7.02 4.25
CA LYS A 170 -6.36 8.34 4.51
C LYS A 170 -5.32 9.46 4.72
N LYS A 171 -4.11 9.12 5.18
CA LYS A 171 -3.01 10.09 5.39
C LYS A 171 -2.61 10.86 4.12
N TRP A 172 -2.88 10.28 2.94
CA TRP A 172 -2.55 10.83 1.63
C TRP A 172 -3.61 11.77 1.04
N ILE A 173 -4.80 11.86 1.66
CA ILE A 173 -5.94 12.61 1.12
C ILE A 173 -6.43 13.64 2.12
N GLU A 174 -6.46 14.90 1.68
CA GLU A 174 -7.11 16.01 2.37
C GLU A 174 -8.49 16.30 1.75
N PHE A 175 -9.40 16.79 2.58
CA PHE A 175 -10.80 17.05 2.23
C PHE A 175 -11.08 18.52 2.47
N GLU A 176 -11.48 19.22 1.41
CA GLU A 176 -11.77 20.66 1.42
C GLU A 176 -13.26 20.95 1.28
#